data_AF-A0A0U3HGD9-F1
#
_entry.id   AF-A0A0U3HGD9-F1
#
_cell.length_a   1.000
_cell.length_b   1.000
_cell.length_c   1.000
_cell.angle_alpha   90.00
_cell.angle_beta   90.00
_cell.angle_gamma   90.00
#
_symmetry.space_group_name_H-M   'P 1'
#
loop_
_entity.id
_entity.type
_entity.pdbx_description
1 polymer ?
#
loop_
_entity_poly.entity_id
_entity_poly.type
_entity_poly.pdbx_seq_one_letter_code
_entity_poly.pdbx_strand_id
1 'polypeptide(L)' 'MMIKRQPGYSPKHGDWEYVQFDRQGKVLLAGKGTESAIQKVCASCHESIKERDYIFANFYSKSK' A
#
# COMPACT_ATOMS: atom_id res chain seq x y z
N MET A 1 -5.49 2.80 3.45
CA MET A 1 -4.73 3.97 2.96
C MET A 1 -3.31 3.53 2.62
N MET A 2 -2.69 4.17 1.62
CA MET A 2 -1.31 3.91 1.22
C MET A 2 -0.54 5.24 1.17
N ILE A 3 0.69 5.25 1.68
CA ILE A 3 1.56 6.44 1.71
C ILE A 3 2.86 6.09 0.99
N LYS A 4 3.23 6.86 -0.03
CA LYS A 4 4.54 6.73 -0.67
C LYS A 4 5.60 7.37 0.23
N ARG A 5 6.53 6.57 0.73
CA ARG A 5 7.65 7.05 1.55
C ARG A 5 8.86 7.36 0.69
N GLN A 6 9.86 7.96 1.31
CA GLN A 6 11.14 8.25 0.67
C GLN A 6 11.84 6.95 0.25
N PRO A 7 12.68 6.99 -0.81
CA PRO A 7 13.47 5.85 -1.23
C PRO A 7 14.28 5.25 -0.08
N GLY A 8 14.26 3.92 0.09
CA GLY A 8 14.98 3.24 1.15
C GLY A 8 14.08 2.73 2.29
N TYR A 9 12.84 3.19 2.38
CA TYR A 9 11.90 2.76 3.42
C TYR A 9 11.53 1.28 3.31
N SER A 10 11.20 0.84 2.09
CA SER A 10 10.89 -0.55 1.75
C SER A 10 11.15 -0.82 0.27
N PRO A 11 12.43 -0.85 -0.18
CA PRO A 11 12.78 -0.80 -1.60
C PRO A 11 12.20 -1.93 -2.43
N LYS A 12 12.12 -3.14 -1.85
CA LYS A 12 11.56 -4.32 -2.52
C LYS A 12 10.02 -4.27 -2.68
N HIS A 13 9.36 -3.34 -2.00
CA HIS A 13 7.91 -3.16 -2.00
C HIS A 13 7.50 -1.75 -2.42
N GLY A 14 8.34 -1.08 -3.22
CA GLY A 14 8.06 0.24 -3.79
C GLY A 14 7.99 1.37 -2.77
N ASP A 15 8.62 1.22 -1.61
CA ASP A 15 8.63 2.23 -0.54
C ASP A 15 7.22 2.66 -0.08
N TRP A 16 6.25 1.75 -0.19
CA TRP A 16 4.87 1.98 0.26
C TRP A 16 4.68 1.59 1.73
N GLU A 17 4.03 2.48 2.48
CA GLU A 17 3.43 2.18 3.77
C GLU A 17 1.93 1.95 3.61
N TYR A 18 1.42 0.96 4.31
CA TYR A 18 0.02 0.58 4.30
C TYR A 18 -0.58 0.86 5.68
N VAL A 19 -1.74 1.50 5.70
CA VAL A 19 -2.47 1.81 6.94
C VAL A 19 -3.93 1.38 6.81
N GLN A 20 -4.40 0.62 7.77
CA GLN A 20 -5.80 0.25 7.94
C GLN A 20 -6.37 0.91 9.19
N PHE A 21 -7.59 1.41 9.08
CA PHE A 21 -8.32 2.01 10.18
C PHE A 21 -9.63 1.26 10.42
N ASP A 22 -10.15 1.32 11.65
CA ASP A 22 -11.53 0.95 11.93
C ASP A 22 -12.52 2.05 11.51
N ARG A 23 -13.80 1.83 11.80
CA ARG A 23 -14.89 2.77 11.44
C ARG A 23 -14.82 4.09 12.22
N GLN A 24 -14.08 4.14 13.32
CA GLN A 24 -13.89 5.32 14.15
C GLN A 24 -12.58 6.06 13.79
N GLY A 25 -11.81 5.54 12.83
CA GLY A 25 -10.53 6.10 12.41
C GLY A 25 -9.35 5.68 13.31
N LYS A 26 -9.52 4.69 14.19
CA LYS A 26 -8.40 4.13 14.95
C LYS A 26 -7.57 3.24 14.05
N VAL A 27 -6.24 3.38 14.12
CA VAL A 27 -5.31 2.53 13.37
C VAL A 27 -5.42 1.09 13.87
N LEU A 28 -5.73 0.17 12.96
CA LEU A 28 -5.72 -1.28 13.18
C LEU A 28 -4.37 -1.89 12.79
N LEU A 29 -3.76 -1.36 11.73
CA LEU A 29 -2.53 -1.86 11.14
C LEU A 29 -1.80 -0.70 10.46
N ALA A 30 -0.49 -0.58 10.66
CA ALA A 30 0.36 0.36 9.94
C ALA A 30 1.76 -0.25 9.77
N GLY A 31 2.34 -0.15 8.58
CA GLY A 31 3.68 -0.68 8.34
C GLY A 31 4.01 -0.90 6.86
N LYS A 32 5.15 -1.54 6.62
CA LYS A 32 5.70 -1.77 5.28
C LYS A 32 5.56 -3.20 4.80
N GLY A 33 5.70 -3.40 3.49
CA GLY A 33 5.50 -4.70 2.82
C GLY A 33 6.43 -5.83 3.27
N THR A 34 7.50 -5.55 4.02
CA THR A 34 8.35 -6.59 4.63
C THR A 34 7.74 -7.22 5.88
N GLU A 35 6.73 -6.60 6.48
CA GLU A 35 6.09 -7.08 7.71
C GLU A 35 4.99 -8.09 7.38
N SER A 36 5.00 -9.23 8.07
CA SER A 36 4.10 -10.37 7.74
C SER A 36 2.62 -10.03 7.85
N ALA A 37 2.23 -9.17 8.80
CA ALA A 37 0.86 -8.70 8.94
C ALA A 37 0.45 -7.79 7.77
N ILE A 38 1.35 -6.93 7.31
CA ILE A 38 1.13 -6.06 6.15
C ILE A 38 1.05 -6.88 4.87
N GLN A 39 1.89 -7.90 4.69
CA GLN A 39 1.82 -8.80 3.53
C GLN A 39 0.47 -9.48 3.40
N LYS A 40 -0.02 -10.07 4.50
CA LYS A 40 -1.27 -10.83 4.51
C LYS A 40 -2.49 -9.98 4.19
N VAL A 41 -2.50 -8.72 4.64
CA VAL A 41 -3.68 -7.85 4.55
C VAL A 41 -3.63 -6.92 3.35
N CYS A 42 -2.46 -6.41 2.99
CA CYS A 42 -2.32 -5.34 1.99
C CYS A 42 -1.31 -5.68 0.89
N ALA A 43 -0.03 -5.87 1.25
CA ALA A 43 1.05 -5.81 0.29
C ALA A 43 1.01 -6.97 -0.73
N SER A 44 0.59 -8.18 -0.35
CA SER A 44 0.53 -9.30 -1.30
C SER A 44 -0.41 -9.05 -2.48
N CYS A 45 -1.57 -8.42 -2.23
CA CYS A 45 -2.49 -8.05 -3.31
C CYS A 45 -1.91 -6.93 -4.18
N HIS A 46 -1.32 -5.91 -3.56
CA HIS A 46 -0.74 -4.77 -4.28
C HIS A 46 0.55 -5.12 -5.04
N GLU A 47 1.29 -6.14 -4.61
CA GLU A 47 2.46 -6.68 -5.32
C GLU A 47 2.11 -7.29 -6.68
N SER A 48 0.86 -7.74 -6.86
CA SER A 48 0.40 -8.30 -8.14
C SER A 48 0.40 -7.30 -9.29
N ILE A 49 0.50 -5.99 -8.98
CA ILE A 49 0.54 -4.89 -9.95
C ILE A 49 1.76 -3.98 -9.72
N LYS A 50 2.86 -4.55 -9.22
CA LYS A 50 4.11 -3.82 -8.94
C LYS A 50 4.65 -3.04 -10.14
N GLU A 51 4.37 -3.50 -11.36
CA GLU A 51 4.74 -2.84 -12.62
C GLU A 51 4.00 -1.51 -12.85
N ARG A 52 2.94 -1.24 -12.07
CA ARG A 52 2.19 0.02 -12.05
C ARG A 52 2.37 0.78 -10.74
N ASP A 53 3.53 0.59 -10.11
CA ASP A 53 3.86 1.14 -8.80
C ASP A 53 2.80 0.84 -7.72
N TYR A 54 2.28 -0.40 -7.71
CA TYR A 54 1.38 -0.91 -6.66
C TYR A 54 0.01 -0.20 -6.60
N ILE A 55 -0.36 0.62 -7.59
CA ILE A 55 -1.64 1.35 -7.65
C ILE A 55 -2.55 0.77 -8.73
N PHE A 56 -3.76 0.36 -8.34
CA PHE A 56 -4.82 -0.04 -9.28
C PHE A 56 -5.42 1.18 -9.99
N ALA A 57 -4.74 1.67 -11.03
CA ALA A 57 -5.13 2.89 -11.71
C ALA A 57 -6.27 2.74 -12.75
N ASN A 58 -6.79 1.52 -12.94
CA ASN A 58 -7.81 1.22 -13.96
C ASN A 58 -9.17 1.91 -13.72
N PHE A 59 -9.38 2.51 -12.54
CA PHE A 59 -10.62 3.17 -12.15
C PHE A 59 -10.51 4.71 -12.11
N TYR A 60 -9.31 5.27 -12.32
CA TYR A 60 -9.13 6.72 -12.45
C TYR A 60 -9.38 7.15 -13.90
N SER A 61 -10.63 7.04 -14.37
CA SER A 61 -11.04 7.83 -15.53
C SER A 61 -11.03 9.29 -15.07
N LYS A 62 -10.04 10.07 -15.51
CA LYS A 62 -10.19 11.52 -15.53
C LYS A 62 -11.43 11.81 -16.37
N SER A 63 -12.58 12.05 -15.74
CA SER A 63 -13.61 12.85 -16.39
C SER A 63 -12.96 14.20 -16.67
N LYS A 64 -12.76 14.48 -17.96
CA LYS A 64 -12.34 15.79 -18.45
C LYS A 64 -13.42 16.82 -18.15
#